data_AF-M4RVI6-F1
#
_entry.id   AF-M4RVI6-F1
#
_cell.length_a   1.000
_cell.length_b   1.000
_cell.length_c   1.000
_cell.angle_alpha   90.00
_cell.angle_beta   90.00
_cell.angle_gamma   90.00
#
_symmetry.space_group_name_H-M   'P 1'
#
loop_
_entity.id
_entity.type
_entity.pdbx_description
1 polymer ?
#
loop_
_entity_poly.entity_id
_entity_poly.type
_entity_poly.pdbx_seq_one_letter_code
_entity_poly.pdbx_strand_id
1 'polypeptide(L)'
;MKSITIMPLQPLKVALVLAFLTACGADSDEKVTLPVVLAPTPDPEPMLDHSGLTPLKANAIDDAEYLSGGDATLFISDEDAFSTRPDPIADDFTLDGNFTSGDHIFRTPHEDAGPLLNTSNCQGCHLNDGRGVLPNSIEQPFTSMLVKIGDRSGAPDPIYGNQLQTFAEQSFSTSDFTSGWPSYNGSINGDVLLGEAYTYIEFEEITSNYPDGTTYSLRNPIYKTKDLSFGDFTTDIHFSPRVAPQVFGVGLLEAIPEKYILALADDNDTNSDGISGRASMVTDLSGNETRLGRFTYKGQTSSVLQQGAAAYQGDIGITSSLFPDEPCTEAQTACLTVAEREKKVGDQYDISDLEMAQVEFYNRVLGVPARRGFDSNNAQWDTNIAAGRQQFF
;
A
#
# COMPACT_ATOMS: atom_id res chain seq x y z
N MET A 1 22.54 -9.43 54.57
CA MET A 1 22.10 -10.64 55.31
C MET A 1 21.39 -11.56 54.34
N LYS A 2 21.80 -12.83 54.34
CA LYS A 2 21.24 -14.03 53.66
C LYS A 2 21.24 -14.04 52.11
N SER A 3 22.29 -14.67 51.60
CA SER A 3 22.40 -15.30 50.29
C SER A 3 21.59 -16.61 50.29
N ILE A 4 20.83 -16.88 49.22
CA ILE A 4 20.11 -18.13 48.99
C ILE A 4 20.79 -18.87 47.84
N THR A 5 21.35 -20.04 48.15
CA THR A 5 21.96 -20.98 47.21
C THR A 5 20.91 -21.99 46.76
N ILE A 6 20.73 -22.15 45.46
CA ILE A 6 19.85 -23.17 44.86
C ILE A 6 20.72 -24.41 44.53
N MET A 7 20.34 -25.56 45.08
CA MET A 7 20.88 -26.89 44.75
C MET A 7 19.91 -27.64 43.81
N PRO A 8 20.40 -28.56 42.95
CA PRO A 8 19.60 -29.18 41.89
C PRO A 8 18.82 -30.42 42.37
N LEU A 9 17.64 -30.65 41.77
CA LEU A 9 16.75 -31.80 41.98
C LEU A 9 17.21 -33.03 41.18
N GLN A 10 17.28 -34.20 41.84
CA GLN A 10 17.42 -35.52 41.22
C GLN A 10 16.04 -36.14 40.89
N PRO A 11 15.94 -37.03 39.89
CA PRO A 11 14.66 -37.63 39.48
C PRO A 11 14.28 -38.85 40.33
N LEU A 12 13.01 -38.90 40.75
CA LEU A 12 12.40 -39.99 41.49
C LEU A 12 11.92 -41.10 40.54
N LYS A 13 12.48 -42.31 40.68
CA LYS A 13 12.00 -43.52 40.00
C LYS A 13 10.82 -44.11 40.78
N VAL A 14 9.66 -44.26 40.13
CA VAL A 14 8.51 -45.00 40.67
C VAL A 14 8.48 -46.39 40.05
N ALA A 15 8.61 -47.41 40.89
CA ALA A 15 8.50 -48.82 40.54
C ALA A 15 7.06 -49.31 40.73
N LEU A 16 6.50 -49.96 39.71
CA LEU A 16 5.15 -50.52 39.70
C LEU A 16 5.18 -51.95 40.28
N VAL A 17 4.41 -52.19 41.34
CA VAL A 17 4.21 -53.52 41.94
C VAL A 17 2.95 -54.15 41.33
N LEU A 18 3.13 -55.30 40.65
CA LEU A 18 2.05 -56.10 40.08
C LEU A 18 1.65 -57.22 41.06
N ALA A 19 0.38 -57.25 41.46
CA ALA A 19 -0.19 -58.32 42.27
C ALA A 19 -0.69 -59.47 41.36
N PHE A 20 -0.25 -60.70 41.65
CA PHE A 20 -0.75 -61.92 41.02
C PHE A 20 -1.98 -62.44 41.75
N LEU A 21 -3.09 -62.61 41.03
CA LEU A 21 -4.23 -63.42 41.43
C LEU A 21 -4.38 -64.56 40.42
N THR A 22 -4.27 -65.79 40.91
CA THR A 22 -4.49 -67.03 40.17
C THR A 22 -5.95 -67.46 40.31
N ALA A 23 -6.60 -67.77 39.18
CA ALA A 23 -7.85 -68.52 39.14
C ALA A 23 -7.82 -69.49 37.96
N CYS A 24 -8.13 -70.76 38.23
CA CYS A 24 -8.27 -71.85 37.28
C CYS A 24 -9.70 -71.90 36.71
N GLY A 25 -9.88 -72.25 35.44
CA GLY A 25 -11.18 -72.63 34.90
C GLY A 25 -11.22 -72.83 33.38
N ALA A 26 -11.07 -74.10 32.97
CA ALA A 26 -11.62 -74.82 31.81
C ALA A 26 -11.58 -74.22 30.38
N ASP A 27 -11.03 -75.05 29.47
CA ASP A 27 -11.05 -74.95 28.01
C ASP A 27 -12.47 -74.95 27.41
N SER A 28 -12.68 -74.03 26.46
CA SER A 28 -13.43 -74.29 25.23
C SER A 28 -12.94 -73.33 24.14
N ASP A 29 -12.32 -73.88 23.11
CA ASP A 29 -11.85 -73.21 21.90
C ASP A 29 -13.00 -72.52 21.14
N GLU A 30 -13.09 -71.20 21.24
CA GLU A 30 -13.68 -70.36 20.19
C GLU A 30 -12.98 -69.00 20.20
N LYS A 31 -12.13 -68.76 19.19
CA LYS A 31 -11.49 -67.45 18.98
C LYS A 31 -12.55 -66.43 18.58
N VAL A 32 -13.10 -65.72 19.54
CA VAL A 32 -13.84 -64.48 19.29
C VAL A 32 -12.82 -63.40 18.91
N THR A 33 -12.66 -63.15 17.61
CA THR A 33 -11.98 -61.95 17.13
C THR A 33 -12.83 -60.74 17.50
N LEU A 34 -12.40 -60.00 18.53
CA LEU A 34 -12.93 -58.66 18.79
C LEU A 34 -12.71 -57.80 17.53
N PRO A 35 -13.72 -57.05 17.06
CA PRO A 35 -13.51 -56.13 15.94
C PRO A 35 -12.43 -55.14 16.35
N VAL A 36 -11.38 -55.05 15.53
CA VAL A 36 -10.38 -53.99 15.64
C VAL A 36 -11.12 -52.68 15.41
N VAL A 37 -11.37 -51.93 16.48
CA VAL A 37 -11.80 -50.54 16.36
C VAL A 37 -10.58 -49.79 15.82
N LEU A 38 -10.54 -49.62 14.50
CA LEU A 38 -9.57 -48.73 13.87
C LEU A 38 -9.77 -47.36 14.51
N ALA A 39 -8.73 -46.81 15.13
CA ALA A 39 -8.74 -45.41 15.52
C ALA A 39 -9.17 -44.59 14.29
N PRO A 40 -10.09 -43.63 14.42
CA PRO A 40 -10.45 -42.78 13.29
C PRO A 40 -9.15 -42.25 12.70
N THR A 41 -8.99 -42.43 11.40
CA THR A 41 -7.91 -41.80 10.66
C THR A 41 -7.92 -40.34 11.06
N PRO A 42 -6.82 -39.79 11.61
CA PRO A 42 -6.76 -38.38 11.90
C PRO A 42 -7.16 -37.63 10.63
N ASP A 43 -8.09 -36.69 10.76
CA ASP A 43 -8.49 -35.88 9.62
C ASP A 43 -7.21 -35.32 8.99
N PRO A 44 -7.06 -35.41 7.66
CA PRO A 44 -5.88 -34.89 7.00
C PRO A 44 -5.73 -33.43 7.41
N GLU A 45 -4.56 -33.07 7.95
CA GLU A 45 -4.27 -31.68 8.27
C GLU A 45 -4.56 -30.85 7.00
N PRO A 46 -5.33 -29.75 7.12
CA PRO A 46 -5.66 -28.95 5.96
C PRO A 46 -4.35 -28.49 5.35
N MET A 47 -4.18 -28.75 4.06
CA MET A 47 -3.05 -28.22 3.30
C MET A 47 -3.25 -26.70 3.26
N LEU A 48 -2.51 -25.97 4.09
CA LEU A 48 -2.54 -24.52 4.13
C LEU A 48 -1.56 -23.96 3.09
N ASP A 49 -1.89 -22.81 2.52
CA ASP A 49 -0.92 -22.04 1.76
C ASP A 49 0.06 -21.30 2.68
N HIS A 50 0.95 -20.53 2.08
CA HIS A 50 1.95 -19.71 2.77
C HIS A 50 1.36 -18.66 3.74
N SER A 51 0.07 -18.31 3.60
CA SER A 51 -0.64 -17.41 4.50
C SER A 51 -1.24 -18.13 5.71
N GLY A 52 -1.15 -19.47 5.75
CA GLY A 52 -1.80 -20.28 6.78
C GLY A 52 -3.31 -20.43 6.57
N LEU A 53 -3.80 -20.17 5.35
CA LEU A 53 -5.21 -20.31 4.96
C LEU A 53 -5.40 -21.48 3.99
N THR A 54 -6.64 -21.95 3.88
CA THR A 54 -7.00 -22.95 2.87
C THR A 54 -6.77 -22.35 1.46
N PRO A 55 -5.98 -23.00 0.59
CA PRO A 55 -5.75 -22.52 -0.76
C PRO A 55 -7.05 -22.37 -1.54
N LEU A 56 -7.21 -21.23 -2.22
CA LEU A 56 -8.31 -21.02 -3.15
C LEU A 56 -8.20 -22.00 -4.33
N LYS A 57 -9.36 -22.47 -4.81
CA LYS A 57 -9.44 -23.44 -5.92
C LYS A 57 -10.08 -22.80 -7.14
N ALA A 58 -9.54 -23.07 -8.33
CA ALA A 58 -10.09 -22.59 -9.59
C ALA A 58 -11.56 -23.00 -9.80
N ASN A 59 -11.89 -24.24 -9.43
CA ASN A 59 -13.18 -24.88 -9.68
C ASN A 59 -14.17 -24.82 -8.49
N ALA A 60 -13.80 -24.15 -7.39
CA ALA A 60 -14.67 -23.96 -6.24
C ALA A 60 -14.51 -22.51 -5.73
N ILE A 61 -15.62 -21.77 -5.77
CA ILE A 61 -15.68 -20.40 -5.23
C ILE A 61 -15.85 -20.53 -3.73
N ASP A 62 -15.07 -19.77 -2.95
CA ASP A 62 -15.24 -19.73 -1.51
C ASP A 62 -16.52 -18.93 -1.16
N ASP A 63 -17.28 -19.41 -0.17
CA ASP A 63 -18.56 -18.79 0.20
C ASP A 63 -18.37 -17.35 0.70
N ALA A 64 -17.19 -17.01 1.24
CA ALA A 64 -16.84 -15.68 1.71
C ALA A 64 -16.09 -14.84 0.67
N GLU A 65 -15.88 -15.33 -0.56
CA GLU A 65 -15.07 -14.62 -1.57
C GLU A 65 -15.70 -13.31 -2.06
N TYR A 66 -16.97 -13.06 -1.73
CA TYR A 66 -17.62 -11.78 -1.99
C TYR A 66 -17.27 -10.72 -0.94
N LEU A 67 -16.76 -11.13 0.22
CA LEU A 67 -16.34 -10.28 1.33
C LEU A 67 -14.89 -9.82 1.13
N SER A 68 -14.66 -8.90 0.18
CA SER A 68 -13.32 -8.41 -0.17
C SER A 68 -12.51 -7.88 1.02
N GLY A 69 -13.18 -7.36 2.06
CA GLY A 69 -12.58 -6.88 3.29
C GLY A 69 -12.80 -7.80 4.51
N GLY A 70 -13.29 -9.03 4.31
CA GLY A 70 -13.77 -9.88 5.39
C GLY A 70 -14.93 -9.21 6.15
N ASP A 71 -14.87 -9.22 7.48
CA ASP A 71 -15.86 -8.56 8.35
C ASP A 71 -15.92 -7.02 8.15
N ALA A 72 -14.90 -6.42 7.53
CA ALA A 72 -14.84 -4.99 7.21
C ALA A 72 -15.36 -4.66 5.80
N THR A 73 -16.03 -5.61 5.12
CA THR A 73 -16.55 -5.41 3.77
C THR A 73 -17.71 -4.40 3.75
N LEU A 74 -17.67 -3.47 2.80
CA LEU A 74 -18.73 -2.49 2.57
C LEU A 74 -19.69 -2.94 1.48
N PHE A 75 -20.98 -2.72 1.67
CA PHE A 75 -22.01 -3.03 0.67
C PHE A 75 -22.55 -1.76 0.01
N ILE A 76 -21.62 -0.95 -0.51
CA ILE A 76 -21.89 0.34 -1.18
C ILE A 76 -21.34 0.26 -2.60
N SER A 77 -22.10 0.78 -3.55
CA SER A 77 -21.79 0.67 -4.99
C SER A 77 -21.99 1.96 -5.78
N ASP A 78 -22.11 3.10 -5.09
CA ASP A 78 -22.21 4.43 -5.66
C ASP A 78 -20.83 5.13 -5.69
N GLU A 79 -20.80 6.43 -5.95
CA GLU A 79 -19.56 7.23 -5.99
C GLU A 79 -18.75 7.24 -4.69
N ASP A 80 -19.35 6.85 -3.56
CA ASP A 80 -18.73 6.86 -2.23
C ASP A 80 -18.27 5.47 -1.78
N ALA A 81 -18.32 4.46 -2.66
CA ALA A 81 -17.96 3.08 -2.34
C ALA A 81 -16.56 2.92 -1.72
N PHE A 82 -15.62 3.82 -2.03
CA PHE A 82 -14.25 3.79 -1.50
C PHE A 82 -14.00 4.79 -0.36
N SER A 83 -14.99 5.63 -0.03
CA SER A 83 -14.83 6.84 0.76
C SER A 83 -15.43 6.74 2.16
N THR A 84 -15.69 5.51 2.64
CA THR A 84 -16.32 5.29 3.94
C THR A 84 -15.66 4.19 4.76
N ARG A 85 -16.16 3.99 5.98
CA ARG A 85 -15.63 3.09 7.01
C ARG A 85 -16.63 1.98 7.35
N PRO A 86 -16.15 0.82 7.85
CA PRO A 86 -17.00 -0.24 8.38
C PRO A 86 -17.86 0.20 9.58
N ASP A 87 -19.02 -0.46 9.77
CA ASP A 87 -19.96 -0.18 10.88
C ASP A 87 -19.30 -0.12 12.27
N PRO A 88 -18.37 -1.02 12.65
CA PRO A 88 -17.71 -0.93 13.96
C PRO A 88 -16.94 0.37 14.21
N ILE A 89 -16.49 1.06 13.15
CA ILE A 89 -15.84 2.37 13.24
C ILE A 89 -16.91 3.48 13.26
N ALA A 90 -17.94 3.36 12.43
CA ALA A 90 -19.02 4.36 12.35
C ALA A 90 -19.89 4.42 13.62
N ASP A 91 -20.10 3.29 14.28
CA ASP A 91 -20.95 3.17 15.47
C ASP A 91 -20.23 3.60 16.76
N ASP A 92 -18.90 3.72 16.75
CA ASP A 92 -18.13 4.24 17.88
C ASP A 92 -17.86 5.73 17.71
N PHE A 93 -18.47 6.56 18.58
CA PHE A 93 -18.36 8.02 18.51
C PHE A 93 -16.91 8.56 18.44
N THR A 94 -15.96 7.90 19.11
CA THR A 94 -14.56 8.38 19.13
C THR A 94 -13.87 8.00 17.83
N LEU A 95 -14.05 6.77 17.36
CA LEU A 95 -13.45 6.30 16.11
C LEU A 95 -14.06 7.02 14.90
N ASP A 96 -15.36 7.26 14.94
CA ASP A 96 -16.10 8.04 13.96
C ASP A 96 -15.58 9.48 13.85
N GLY A 97 -15.34 10.11 15.01
CA GLY A 97 -14.74 11.42 15.10
C GLY A 97 -13.33 11.45 14.49
N ASN A 98 -12.48 10.47 14.83
CA ASN A 98 -11.13 10.37 14.28
C ASN A 98 -11.13 10.14 12.76
N PHE A 99 -12.02 9.30 12.26
CA PHE A 99 -12.18 9.09 10.81
C PHE A 99 -12.57 10.39 10.12
N THR A 100 -13.56 11.11 10.67
CA THR A 100 -14.04 12.38 10.10
C THR A 100 -12.96 13.45 10.11
N SER A 101 -12.15 13.54 11.18
CA SER A 101 -11.00 14.45 11.21
C SER A 101 -9.94 14.07 10.17
N GLY A 102 -9.59 12.79 10.06
CA GLY A 102 -8.63 12.32 9.06
C GLY A 102 -9.11 12.55 7.62
N ASP A 103 -10.39 12.30 7.33
CA ASP A 103 -11.04 12.61 6.05
C ASP A 103 -10.93 14.09 5.72
N HIS A 104 -11.23 14.96 6.69
CA HIS A 104 -11.12 16.40 6.52
C HIS A 104 -9.69 16.83 6.14
N ILE A 105 -8.67 16.32 6.84
CA ILE A 105 -7.26 16.64 6.58
C ILE A 105 -6.79 16.06 5.23
N PHE A 106 -7.27 14.87 4.85
CA PHE A 106 -6.94 14.22 3.58
C PHE A 106 -7.48 14.99 2.37
N ARG A 107 -8.68 15.56 2.48
CA ARG A 107 -9.41 16.21 1.38
C ARG A 107 -9.20 17.73 1.30
N THR A 108 -8.78 18.36 2.38
CA THR A 108 -8.67 19.82 2.45
C THR A 108 -7.23 20.24 2.20
N PRO A 109 -6.97 21.24 1.33
CA PRO A 109 -5.65 21.84 1.23
C PRO A 109 -5.17 22.30 2.61
N HIS A 110 -3.95 21.89 2.97
CA HIS A 110 -3.32 22.39 4.18
C HIS A 110 -2.96 23.87 3.99
N GLU A 111 -3.02 24.68 5.06
CA GLU A 111 -2.66 26.10 4.97
C GLU A 111 -1.17 26.29 4.64
N ASP A 112 -0.34 25.35 5.08
CA ASP A 112 1.11 25.34 4.90
C ASP A 112 1.51 24.27 3.86
N ALA A 113 0.84 24.23 2.70
CA ALA A 113 1.31 23.43 1.57
C ALA A 113 2.66 23.99 1.08
N GLY A 114 3.61 23.09 0.77
CA GLY A 114 4.98 23.51 0.51
C GLY A 114 5.17 24.27 -0.79
N PRO A 115 6.38 24.81 -1.03
CA PRO A 115 6.62 25.74 -2.12
C PRO A 115 6.50 25.08 -3.50
N LEU A 116 6.90 23.81 -3.58
CA LEU A 116 6.85 22.98 -4.78
C LEU A 116 6.06 21.71 -4.49
N LEU A 117 5.12 21.38 -5.37
CA LEU A 117 4.15 20.32 -5.14
C LEU A 117 3.55 19.78 -6.46
N ASN A 118 2.91 18.62 -6.38
CA ASN A 118 2.14 18.03 -7.48
C ASN A 118 0.62 18.14 -7.25
N THR A 119 0.18 18.28 -6.00
CA THR A 119 -1.23 18.46 -5.61
C THR A 119 -1.31 19.21 -4.28
N SER A 120 -2.41 19.92 -4.00
CA SER A 120 -2.59 20.64 -2.73
C SER A 120 -3.17 19.79 -1.60
N ASN A 121 -3.68 18.59 -1.90
CA ASN A 121 -4.18 17.62 -0.92
C ASN A 121 -4.17 16.21 -1.50
N CYS A 122 -4.37 15.20 -0.65
CA CYS A 122 -4.32 13.80 -1.06
C CYS A 122 -5.44 13.45 -2.06
N GLN A 123 -6.65 14.00 -1.90
CA GLN A 123 -7.76 13.75 -2.82
C GLN A 123 -7.50 14.21 -4.25
N GLY A 124 -6.70 15.27 -4.46
CA GLY A 124 -6.32 15.70 -5.80
C GLY A 124 -5.64 14.60 -6.61
N CYS A 125 -4.91 13.70 -5.93
CA CYS A 125 -4.33 12.50 -6.51
C CYS A 125 -5.24 11.27 -6.39
N HIS A 126 -5.85 11.07 -5.22
CA HIS A 126 -6.67 9.92 -4.86
C HIS A 126 -8.16 10.26 -5.00
N LEU A 127 -8.62 10.35 -6.25
CA LEU A 127 -9.98 10.77 -6.60
C LEU A 127 -11.02 9.86 -5.94
N ASN A 128 -11.78 10.41 -4.98
CA ASN A 128 -12.70 9.66 -4.11
C ASN A 128 -12.04 8.40 -3.56
N ASP A 129 -10.82 8.53 -3.04
CA ASP A 129 -10.03 7.46 -2.42
C ASP A 129 -9.64 6.32 -3.38
N GLY A 130 -9.99 6.49 -4.64
CA GLY A 130 -9.71 5.60 -5.74
C GLY A 130 -8.39 5.93 -6.44
N ARG A 131 -8.27 5.33 -7.62
CA ARG A 131 -7.09 5.47 -8.47
C ARG A 131 -7.10 6.82 -9.21
N GLY A 132 -5.93 7.44 -9.33
CA GLY A 132 -5.72 8.59 -10.18
C GLY A 132 -6.01 8.32 -11.66
N VAL A 133 -6.08 9.39 -12.44
CA VAL A 133 -6.38 9.35 -13.87
C VAL A 133 -5.20 9.83 -14.70
N LEU A 134 -5.01 9.19 -15.85
CA LEU A 134 -4.05 9.68 -16.83
C LEU A 134 -4.64 10.93 -17.53
N PRO A 135 -3.83 11.96 -17.79
CA PRO A 135 -4.25 13.06 -18.65
C PRO A 135 -4.62 12.56 -20.04
N ASN A 136 -5.55 13.25 -20.69
CA ASN A 136 -6.05 12.86 -22.00
C ASN A 136 -5.45 13.68 -23.18
N SER A 137 -4.67 14.72 -22.88
CA SER A 137 -4.02 15.57 -23.88
C SER A 137 -2.68 16.10 -23.35
N ILE A 138 -1.88 16.67 -24.26
CA ILE A 138 -0.55 17.22 -23.96
C ILE A 138 -0.61 18.57 -23.22
N GLU A 139 -1.79 19.21 -23.18
CA GLU A 139 -2.06 20.47 -22.49
C GLU A 139 -2.55 20.27 -21.06
N GLN A 140 -2.89 19.02 -20.69
CA GLN A 140 -3.25 18.66 -19.33
C GLN A 140 -2.01 18.20 -18.57
N PRO A 141 -1.58 18.94 -17.53
CA PRO A 141 -0.48 18.50 -16.70
C PRO A 141 -0.90 17.30 -15.84
N PHE A 142 0.09 16.69 -15.19
CA PHE A 142 -0.13 15.58 -14.29
C PHE A 142 -0.68 16.11 -12.96
N THR A 143 -1.96 15.86 -12.67
CA THR A 143 -2.62 16.29 -11.41
C THR A 143 -2.93 15.15 -10.46
N SER A 144 -2.97 13.90 -10.95
CA SER A 144 -3.18 12.68 -10.14
C SER A 144 -2.18 11.58 -10.45
N MET A 145 -1.01 12.01 -10.94
CA MET A 145 0.16 11.17 -11.16
C MET A 145 1.40 12.04 -10.99
N LEU A 146 2.53 11.39 -10.76
CA LEU A 146 3.82 12.05 -10.58
C LEU A 146 4.90 11.33 -11.38
N VAL A 147 6.07 11.95 -11.49
CA VAL A 147 7.22 11.35 -12.15
C VAL A 147 8.39 11.31 -11.18
N LYS A 148 8.78 10.10 -10.76
CA LYS A 148 10.08 9.91 -10.10
C LYS A 148 11.19 9.97 -11.14
N ILE A 149 12.31 10.58 -10.78
CA ILE A 149 13.49 10.68 -11.62
C ILE A 149 14.73 10.20 -10.87
N GLY A 150 15.74 9.77 -11.61
CA GLY A 150 17.04 9.44 -11.05
C GLY A 150 17.96 8.83 -12.10
N ASP A 151 19.24 8.73 -11.76
CA ASP A 151 20.21 8.10 -12.64
C ASP A 151 20.06 6.57 -12.67
N ARG A 152 20.94 5.89 -13.42
CA ARG A 152 20.91 4.42 -13.52
C ARG A 152 21.14 3.69 -12.20
N SER A 153 21.78 4.33 -11.23
CA SER A 153 21.96 3.80 -9.87
C SER A 153 20.77 4.14 -8.95
N GLY A 154 19.84 4.99 -9.41
CA GLY A 154 18.72 5.51 -8.64
C GLY A 154 19.07 6.76 -7.83
N ALA A 155 20.21 7.39 -8.07
CA ALA A 155 20.58 8.64 -7.42
C ALA A 155 19.70 9.79 -7.94
N PRO A 156 19.29 10.74 -7.07
CA PRO A 156 18.51 11.90 -7.49
C PRO A 156 19.29 12.81 -8.44
N ASP A 157 18.57 13.55 -9.26
CA ASP A 157 19.15 14.69 -9.98
C ASP A 157 19.57 15.78 -8.96
N PRO A 158 20.76 16.39 -9.07
CA PRO A 158 21.23 17.40 -8.11
C PRO A 158 20.36 18.66 -8.05
N ILE A 159 19.61 18.97 -9.11
CA ILE A 159 18.76 20.17 -9.21
C ILE A 159 17.30 19.79 -8.95
N TYR A 160 16.84 18.71 -9.58
CA TYR A 160 15.42 18.31 -9.59
C TYR A 160 15.07 17.21 -8.58
N GLY A 161 16.03 16.73 -7.79
CA GLY A 161 15.79 15.70 -6.78
C GLY A 161 15.41 14.35 -7.36
N ASN A 162 14.58 13.60 -6.64
CA ASN A 162 14.12 12.25 -7.04
C ASN A 162 12.68 12.23 -7.58
N GLN A 163 12.00 13.37 -7.60
CA GLN A 163 10.61 13.53 -8.00
C GLN A 163 10.42 14.90 -8.60
N LEU A 164 9.83 14.96 -9.79
CA LEU A 164 9.46 16.23 -10.38
C LEU A 164 8.24 16.81 -9.66
N GLN A 165 8.36 18.08 -9.24
CA GLN A 165 7.29 18.91 -8.72
C GLN A 165 6.76 19.81 -9.83
N THR A 166 5.64 19.42 -10.42
CA THR A 166 5.13 20.09 -11.61
C THR A 166 4.66 21.52 -11.33
N PHE A 167 4.29 21.83 -10.09
CA PHE A 167 3.69 23.11 -9.72
C PHE A 167 4.43 23.78 -8.56
N ALA A 168 4.20 25.08 -8.43
CA ALA A 168 4.53 25.86 -7.24
C ALA A 168 3.25 26.26 -6.49
N GLU A 169 3.37 26.66 -5.21
CA GLU A 169 2.24 26.97 -4.32
C GLU A 169 1.18 27.90 -4.96
N GLN A 170 1.61 28.90 -5.74
CA GLN A 170 0.71 29.86 -6.36
C GLN A 170 -0.30 29.23 -7.35
N SER A 171 0.00 28.05 -7.91
CA SER A 171 -0.97 27.29 -8.72
C SER A 171 -2.23 26.93 -7.94
N PHE A 172 -2.14 26.82 -6.61
CA PHE A 172 -3.25 26.41 -5.75
C PHE A 172 -3.71 27.51 -4.79
N SER A 173 -2.86 28.49 -4.47
CA SER A 173 -3.21 29.61 -3.58
C SER A 173 -3.79 30.83 -4.31
N THR A 174 -3.79 30.83 -5.66
CA THR A 174 -4.37 31.89 -6.48
C THR A 174 -5.51 31.38 -7.36
N SER A 175 -6.26 32.30 -7.98
CA SER A 175 -7.29 31.93 -8.97
C SER A 175 -6.74 31.50 -10.32
N ASP A 176 -5.43 31.66 -10.55
CA ASP A 176 -4.76 31.30 -11.80
C ASP A 176 -3.89 30.06 -11.58
N PHE A 177 -4.41 28.91 -11.99
CA PHE A 177 -3.69 27.64 -11.91
C PHE A 177 -2.36 27.65 -12.65
N THR A 178 -2.21 28.50 -13.68
CA THR A 178 -0.98 28.60 -14.48
C THR A 178 0.11 29.45 -13.85
N SER A 179 -0.20 30.18 -12.76
CA SER A 179 0.76 31.06 -12.09
C SER A 179 1.97 30.34 -11.47
N GLY A 180 1.80 29.06 -11.13
CA GLY A 180 2.85 28.18 -10.60
C GLY A 180 3.42 27.21 -11.62
N TRP A 181 3.05 27.36 -12.90
CA TRP A 181 3.56 26.47 -13.93
C TRP A 181 5.04 26.67 -14.19
N PRO A 182 5.73 25.60 -14.60
CA PRO A 182 7.13 25.64 -14.95
C PRO A 182 7.33 26.49 -16.22
N SER A 183 8.49 27.08 -16.36
CA SER A 183 8.84 27.91 -17.52
C SER A 183 10.29 27.67 -17.89
N TYR A 184 10.59 27.44 -19.17
CA TYR A 184 11.95 27.16 -19.62
C TYR A 184 12.97 28.21 -19.13
N ASN A 185 13.92 27.78 -18.28
CA ASN A 185 14.91 28.59 -17.59
C ASN A 185 14.34 29.75 -16.74
N GLY A 186 13.06 29.67 -16.35
CA GLY A 186 12.36 30.72 -15.61
C GLY A 186 12.88 30.94 -14.19
N SER A 187 13.51 29.94 -13.59
CA SER A 187 14.04 29.96 -12.23
C SER A 187 15.56 29.79 -12.16
N ILE A 188 16.27 29.93 -13.29
CA ILE A 188 17.74 29.73 -13.35
C ILE A 188 18.53 30.70 -12.46
N ASN A 189 18.00 31.89 -12.19
CA ASN A 189 18.61 32.88 -11.32
C ASN A 189 18.23 32.69 -9.84
N GLY A 190 17.33 31.75 -9.53
CA GLY A 190 16.89 31.42 -8.17
C GLY A 190 15.97 32.46 -7.51
N ASP A 191 15.48 33.46 -8.23
CA ASP A 191 14.67 34.58 -7.71
C ASP A 191 13.16 34.42 -7.92
N VAL A 192 12.74 33.49 -8.77
CA VAL A 192 11.34 33.20 -9.07
C VAL A 192 10.99 31.76 -8.69
N LEU A 193 9.95 31.59 -7.88
CA LEU A 193 9.37 30.28 -7.59
C LEU A 193 8.48 29.84 -8.75
N LEU A 194 8.82 28.73 -9.40
CA LEU A 194 8.03 28.08 -10.45
C LEU A 194 8.11 26.57 -10.23
N GLY A 195 7.11 25.84 -10.73
CA GLY A 195 7.21 24.38 -10.87
C GLY A 195 8.48 23.98 -11.63
N GLU A 196 8.92 22.76 -11.44
CA GLU A 196 10.22 22.30 -11.93
C GLU A 196 10.24 21.99 -13.44
N ALA A 197 9.23 21.27 -13.90
CA ALA A 197 9.14 20.82 -15.28
C ALA A 197 7.69 20.46 -15.63
N TYR A 198 7.29 20.71 -16.88
CA TYR A 198 5.95 20.35 -17.35
C TYR A 198 5.97 18.92 -17.86
N THR A 199 5.40 17.99 -17.12
CA THR A 199 5.27 16.58 -17.50
C THR A 199 3.95 16.34 -18.25
N TYR A 200 4.03 15.61 -19.37
CA TYR A 200 2.86 15.30 -20.21
C TYR A 200 2.96 13.93 -20.86
N ILE A 201 1.83 13.44 -21.38
CA ILE A 201 1.69 12.13 -22.00
C ILE A 201 1.19 12.26 -23.44
N GLU A 202 1.90 11.61 -24.36
CA GLU A 202 1.44 11.35 -25.72
C GLU A 202 1.04 9.88 -25.84
N PHE A 203 0.11 9.57 -26.75
CA PHE A 203 -0.29 8.19 -26.98
C PHE A 203 -0.11 7.83 -28.45
N GLU A 204 0.60 6.72 -28.68
CA GLU A 204 0.70 6.08 -29.99
C GLU A 204 -0.32 4.92 -30.05
N GLU A 205 -1.16 4.89 -31.08
CA GLU A 205 -2.11 3.80 -31.28
C GLU A 205 -1.45 2.61 -31.98
N ILE A 206 -1.59 1.43 -31.38
CA ILE A 206 -1.13 0.16 -31.94
C ILE A 206 -2.36 -0.68 -32.27
N THR A 207 -2.61 -0.89 -33.57
CA THR A 207 -3.70 -1.75 -34.02
C THR A 207 -3.20 -3.16 -34.31
N SER A 208 -3.94 -4.17 -33.85
CA SER A 208 -3.66 -5.58 -34.15
C SER A 208 -4.96 -6.40 -34.19
N ASN A 209 -4.84 -7.72 -34.37
CA ASN A 209 -5.96 -8.65 -34.47
C ASN A 209 -5.81 -9.78 -33.44
N TYR A 210 -6.94 -10.20 -32.86
CA TYR A 210 -7.04 -11.47 -32.14
C TYR A 210 -6.89 -12.66 -33.12
N PRO A 211 -6.62 -13.89 -32.62
CA PRO A 211 -6.50 -15.07 -33.49
C PRO A 211 -7.73 -15.39 -34.35
N ASP A 212 -8.91 -14.90 -33.95
CA ASP A 212 -10.17 -15.04 -34.70
C ASP A 212 -10.34 -13.97 -35.81
N GLY A 213 -9.39 -13.03 -35.94
CA GLY A 213 -9.41 -11.93 -36.90
C GLY A 213 -10.04 -10.63 -36.38
N THR A 214 -10.66 -10.62 -35.21
CA THR A 214 -11.25 -9.41 -34.61
C THR A 214 -10.17 -8.37 -34.31
N THR A 215 -10.36 -7.13 -34.76
CA THR A 215 -9.39 -6.04 -34.52
C THR A 215 -9.48 -5.46 -33.11
N TYR A 216 -8.35 -5.07 -32.53
CA TYR A 216 -8.27 -4.25 -31.34
C TYR A 216 -7.22 -3.15 -31.51
N SER A 217 -7.32 -2.09 -30.70
CA SER A 217 -6.32 -1.02 -30.61
C SER A 217 -5.83 -0.91 -29.17
N LEU A 218 -4.51 -0.76 -29.01
CA LEU A 218 -3.84 -0.44 -27.75
C LEU A 218 -3.29 0.98 -27.81
N ARG A 219 -3.19 1.63 -26.66
CA ARG A 219 -2.52 2.92 -26.53
C ARG A 219 -1.17 2.72 -25.86
N ASN A 220 -0.10 3.04 -26.57
CA ASN A 220 1.26 3.07 -26.04
C ASN A 220 1.55 4.45 -25.43
N PRO A 221 1.68 4.59 -24.10
CA PRO A 221 1.92 5.88 -23.45
C PRO A 221 3.40 6.30 -23.57
N ILE A 222 3.63 7.50 -24.10
CA ILE A 222 4.95 8.13 -24.23
C ILE A 222 4.99 9.34 -23.31
N TYR A 223 5.71 9.21 -22.20
CA TYR A 223 5.88 10.26 -21.20
C TYR A 223 6.99 11.23 -21.61
N LYS A 224 6.72 12.52 -21.49
CA LYS A 224 7.64 13.60 -21.89
C LYS A 224 7.65 14.73 -20.87
N THR A 225 8.70 15.53 -20.93
CA THR A 225 8.90 16.74 -20.12
C THR A 225 9.29 17.91 -21.00
N LYS A 226 8.84 19.11 -20.65
CA LYS A 226 9.28 20.38 -21.27
C LYS A 226 9.33 21.48 -20.20
N ASP A 227 9.70 22.69 -20.60
CA ASP A 227 9.68 23.88 -19.74
C ASP A 227 10.51 23.72 -18.45
N LEU A 228 11.70 23.12 -18.56
CA LEU A 228 12.62 22.92 -17.44
C LEU A 228 13.03 24.25 -16.80
N SER A 229 12.58 24.52 -15.57
CA SER A 229 12.74 25.83 -14.92
C SER A 229 14.17 26.14 -14.48
N PHE A 230 14.97 25.10 -14.24
CA PHE A 230 16.32 25.20 -13.68
C PHE A 230 17.43 24.75 -14.64
N GLY A 231 17.10 24.61 -15.93
CA GLY A 231 18.03 24.12 -16.96
C GLY A 231 17.93 22.61 -17.19
N ASP A 232 18.84 22.08 -18.01
CA ASP A 232 18.79 20.67 -18.42
C ASP A 232 19.05 19.72 -17.25
N PHE A 233 18.44 18.52 -17.31
CA PHE A 233 18.77 17.42 -16.40
C PHE A 233 20.24 16.99 -16.54
N THR A 234 20.69 16.21 -15.58
CA THR A 234 21.92 15.41 -15.73
C THR A 234 21.83 14.44 -16.93
N THR A 235 22.99 14.08 -17.51
CA THR A 235 23.09 13.38 -18.80
C THR A 235 22.64 11.91 -18.80
N ASP A 236 22.31 11.32 -17.65
CA ASP A 236 21.85 9.92 -17.50
C ASP A 236 20.57 9.85 -16.66
N ILE A 237 19.59 10.72 -16.94
CA ILE A 237 18.33 10.75 -16.20
C ILE A 237 17.32 9.74 -16.75
N HIS A 238 16.68 8.99 -15.85
CA HIS A 238 15.58 8.06 -16.14
C HIS A 238 14.29 8.53 -15.47
N PHE A 239 13.15 8.26 -16.12
CA PHE A 239 11.82 8.65 -15.66
C PHE A 239 11.00 7.42 -15.26
N SER A 240 10.30 7.52 -14.13
CA SER A 240 9.38 6.50 -13.61
C SER A 240 8.03 7.18 -13.30
N PRO A 241 7.11 7.25 -14.27
CA PRO A 241 5.77 7.79 -14.05
C PRO A 241 4.95 6.87 -13.14
N ARG A 242 4.18 7.46 -12.22
CA ARG A 242 3.37 6.74 -11.23
C ARG A 242 1.99 7.40 -11.13
N VAL A 243 0.96 6.67 -11.52
CA VAL A 243 -0.44 7.07 -11.26
C VAL A 243 -0.74 6.81 -9.79
N ALA A 244 -1.44 7.72 -9.12
CA ALA A 244 -1.84 7.50 -7.73
C ALA A 244 -2.67 6.19 -7.61
N PRO A 245 -2.29 5.24 -6.74
CA PRO A 245 -3.08 4.04 -6.51
C PRO A 245 -4.33 4.37 -5.69
N GLN A 246 -5.29 3.47 -5.65
CA GLN A 246 -6.36 3.54 -4.66
C GLN A 246 -5.80 3.41 -3.23
N VAL A 247 -6.43 4.09 -2.27
CA VAL A 247 -6.02 4.07 -0.85
C VAL A 247 -6.93 3.23 0.04
N PHE A 248 -8.16 2.90 -0.39
CA PHE A 248 -9.01 1.99 0.37
C PHE A 248 -8.37 0.59 0.52
N GLY A 249 -8.61 -0.05 1.66
CA GLY A 249 -8.10 -1.40 1.95
C GLY A 249 -6.61 -1.50 2.30
N VAL A 250 -5.84 -0.40 2.26
CA VAL A 250 -4.40 -0.45 2.60
C VAL A 250 -4.15 -0.85 4.06
N GLY A 251 -5.06 -0.54 4.99
CA GLY A 251 -4.96 -1.01 6.37
C GLY A 251 -5.12 -2.52 6.51
N LEU A 252 -5.93 -3.17 5.67
CA LEU A 252 -6.02 -4.64 5.62
C LEU A 252 -4.72 -5.25 5.08
N LEU A 253 -4.10 -4.60 4.09
CA LEU A 253 -2.79 -5.02 3.57
C LEU A 253 -1.67 -4.84 4.60
N GLU A 254 -1.72 -3.77 5.39
CA GLU A 254 -0.81 -3.55 6.51
C GLU A 254 -0.95 -4.63 7.58
N ALA A 255 -2.20 -5.04 7.86
CA ALA A 255 -2.52 -6.03 8.88
C ALA A 255 -2.01 -7.44 8.58
N ILE A 256 -1.63 -7.75 7.33
CA ILE A 256 -1.01 -9.03 6.96
C ILE A 256 0.33 -9.17 7.70
N PRO A 257 0.53 -10.16 8.58
CA PRO A 257 1.79 -10.31 9.32
C PRO A 257 3.01 -10.47 8.41
N GLU A 258 4.11 -9.76 8.72
CA GLU A 258 5.36 -9.78 7.92
C GLU A 258 5.90 -11.19 7.70
N LYS A 259 5.83 -12.03 8.72
CA LYS A 259 6.33 -13.41 8.66
C LYS A 259 5.73 -14.23 7.50
N TYR A 260 4.48 -13.96 7.09
CA TYR A 260 3.84 -14.71 6.01
C TYR A 260 4.31 -14.24 4.63
N ILE A 261 4.62 -12.96 4.48
CA ILE A 261 5.19 -12.43 3.23
C ILE A 261 6.67 -12.82 3.14
N LEU A 262 7.41 -12.78 4.25
CA LEU A 262 8.81 -13.21 4.28
C LEU A 262 8.97 -14.71 4.04
N ALA A 263 8.00 -15.53 4.42
CA ALA A 263 7.99 -16.97 4.14
C ALA A 263 7.85 -17.29 2.63
N LEU A 264 7.42 -16.33 1.81
CA LEU A 264 7.34 -16.45 0.36
C LEU A 264 8.65 -16.08 -0.35
N ALA A 265 9.64 -15.52 0.35
CA ALA A 265 10.91 -15.18 -0.27
C ALA A 265 11.65 -16.47 -0.63
N ASP A 266 11.94 -16.64 -1.92
CA ASP A 266 12.73 -17.73 -2.47
C ASP A 266 13.70 -17.18 -3.51
N ASP A 267 14.80 -16.61 -3.03
CA ASP A 267 15.81 -15.98 -3.88
C ASP A 267 16.45 -16.94 -4.90
N ASN A 268 16.46 -18.25 -4.61
CA ASN A 268 17.21 -19.25 -5.38
C ASN A 268 16.31 -20.32 -6.01
N ASP A 269 14.97 -20.13 -6.02
CA ASP A 269 14.00 -21.12 -6.51
C ASP A 269 14.29 -22.51 -5.91
N THR A 270 14.43 -22.53 -4.58
CA THR A 270 14.79 -23.73 -3.80
C THR A 270 13.74 -24.83 -3.89
N ASN A 271 12.48 -24.46 -4.18
CA ASN A 271 11.39 -25.40 -4.42
C ASN A 271 11.30 -25.86 -5.89
N SER A 272 12.06 -25.25 -6.81
CA SER A 272 12.12 -25.58 -8.24
C SER A 272 10.77 -25.46 -8.95
N ASP A 273 9.94 -24.49 -8.56
CA ASP A 273 8.68 -24.17 -9.23
C ASP A 273 8.84 -23.17 -10.38
N GLY A 274 10.07 -22.65 -10.58
CA GLY A 274 10.41 -21.68 -11.62
C GLY A 274 10.18 -20.23 -11.21
N ILE A 275 9.82 -19.97 -9.95
CA ILE A 275 9.58 -18.65 -9.38
C ILE A 275 10.66 -18.35 -8.36
N SER A 276 11.40 -17.26 -8.58
CA SER A 276 12.35 -16.71 -7.62
C SER A 276 11.99 -15.29 -7.25
N GLY A 277 12.11 -14.91 -5.98
CA GLY A 277 11.77 -13.57 -5.52
C GLY A 277 12.37 -13.22 -4.16
N ARG A 278 12.67 -11.92 -3.99
CA ARG A 278 13.21 -11.37 -2.74
C ARG A 278 12.22 -10.39 -2.14
N ALA A 279 12.10 -10.40 -0.82
CA ALA A 279 11.35 -9.35 -0.12
C ALA A 279 12.09 -8.00 -0.20
N SER A 280 11.34 -6.92 -0.44
CA SER A 280 11.87 -5.56 -0.28
C SER A 280 12.04 -5.27 1.21
N MET A 281 13.22 -4.81 1.63
CA MET A 281 13.48 -4.43 3.02
C MET A 281 13.82 -2.94 3.07
N VAL A 282 13.16 -2.21 3.98
CA VAL A 282 13.24 -0.74 4.10
C VAL A 282 13.46 -0.33 5.54
N THR A 283 13.96 0.89 5.75
CA THR A 283 14.04 1.48 7.09
C THR A 283 12.68 2.03 7.47
N ASP A 284 12.13 1.56 8.60
CA ASP A 284 11.00 2.17 9.28
C ASP A 284 11.48 3.39 10.05
N LEU A 285 11.03 4.57 9.67
CA LEU A 285 11.49 5.83 10.25
C LEU A 285 10.95 6.06 11.67
N SER A 286 9.87 5.38 12.06
CA SER A 286 9.25 5.53 13.38
C SER A 286 10.08 4.86 14.49
N GLY A 287 10.74 3.75 14.14
CA GLY A 287 11.55 2.95 15.08
C GLY A 287 13.04 2.86 14.72
N ASN A 288 13.43 3.36 13.54
CA ASN A 288 14.76 3.22 12.95
C ASN A 288 15.22 1.74 12.85
N GLU A 289 14.32 0.89 12.39
CA GLU A 289 14.55 -0.56 12.22
C GLU A 289 14.33 -1.00 10.76
N THR A 290 14.98 -2.08 10.36
CA THR A 290 14.76 -2.66 9.02
C THR A 290 13.52 -3.54 9.04
N ARG A 291 12.53 -3.23 8.20
CA ARG A 291 11.25 -3.94 8.09
C ARG A 291 10.91 -4.26 6.65
N LEU A 292 9.92 -5.13 6.45
CA LEU A 292 9.37 -5.39 5.12
C LEU A 292 8.81 -4.12 4.49
N GLY A 293 9.25 -3.80 3.28
CA GLY A 293 8.68 -2.76 2.44
C GLY A 293 7.40 -3.25 1.77
N ARG A 294 6.31 -2.50 1.93
CA ARG A 294 4.94 -2.92 1.55
C ARG A 294 4.23 -1.95 0.63
N PHE A 295 4.37 -0.65 0.89
CA PHE A 295 3.61 0.38 0.20
C PHE A 295 4.47 1.13 -0.82
N THR A 296 3.84 1.99 -1.62
CA THR A 296 4.30 2.49 -2.93
C THR A 296 4.36 1.42 -4.03
N TYR A 297 4.54 1.87 -5.27
CA TYR A 297 4.80 1.03 -6.44
C TYR A 297 6.04 0.12 -6.34
N LYS A 298 6.98 0.41 -5.43
CA LYS A 298 8.24 -0.32 -5.30
C LYS A 298 8.50 -0.86 -3.89
N GLY A 299 7.46 -0.90 -3.03
CA GLY A 299 7.62 -1.38 -1.65
C GLY A 299 8.67 -0.58 -0.87
N GLN A 300 8.63 0.75 -0.96
CA GLN A 300 9.65 1.66 -0.41
C GLN A 300 9.33 2.15 1.01
N THR A 301 8.16 1.84 1.54
CA THR A 301 7.70 2.23 2.88
C THR A 301 7.10 1.03 3.62
N SER A 302 7.28 0.98 4.94
CA SER A 302 6.91 -0.16 5.79
C SER A 302 5.46 -0.10 6.32
N SER A 303 4.92 1.10 6.49
CA SER A 303 3.63 1.35 7.13
C SER A 303 2.78 2.35 6.37
N VAL A 304 1.48 2.38 6.65
CA VAL A 304 0.55 3.39 6.12
C VAL A 304 0.95 4.78 6.60
N LEU A 305 1.41 4.92 7.85
CA LEU A 305 1.90 6.18 8.41
C LEU A 305 3.09 6.73 7.62
N GLN A 306 4.15 5.91 7.42
CA GLN A 306 5.33 6.35 6.69
C GLN A 306 5.01 6.62 5.22
N GLN A 307 4.09 5.87 4.62
CA GLN A 307 3.59 6.15 3.27
C GLN A 307 2.87 7.50 3.18
N GLY A 308 1.96 7.76 4.12
CA GLY A 308 1.23 9.03 4.19
C GLY A 308 2.20 10.19 4.37
N ALA A 309 3.09 10.13 5.36
CA ALA A 309 4.06 11.17 5.63
C ALA A 309 4.99 11.44 4.42
N ALA A 310 5.42 10.38 3.71
CA ALA A 310 6.21 10.53 2.49
C ALA A 310 5.44 11.19 1.34
N ALA A 311 4.13 10.95 1.24
CA ALA A 311 3.27 11.59 0.25
C ALA A 311 2.96 13.05 0.61
N TYR A 312 2.74 13.37 1.89
CA TYR A 312 2.62 14.76 2.34
C TYR A 312 3.87 15.57 1.97
N GLN A 313 5.06 15.04 2.27
CA GLN A 313 6.31 15.73 1.93
C GLN A 313 6.58 15.74 0.42
N GLY A 314 6.47 14.60 -0.24
CA GLY A 314 6.85 14.46 -1.64
C GLY A 314 5.84 15.08 -2.60
N ASP A 315 4.55 15.01 -2.32
CA ASP A 315 3.50 15.35 -3.31
C ASP A 315 2.83 16.69 -3.00
N ILE A 316 2.82 17.11 -1.73
CA ILE A 316 2.16 18.33 -1.23
C ILE A 316 3.18 19.34 -0.65
N GLY A 317 4.40 18.89 -0.35
CA GLY A 317 5.44 19.73 0.26
C GLY A 317 5.23 20.00 1.75
N ILE A 318 4.53 19.12 2.47
CA ILE A 318 4.24 19.29 3.90
C ILE A 318 5.21 18.44 4.72
N THR A 319 5.97 19.08 5.60
CA THR A 319 6.93 18.42 6.49
C THR A 319 6.27 17.83 7.73
N SER A 320 6.84 16.73 8.23
CA SER A 320 6.37 16.01 9.42
C SER A 320 7.55 15.52 10.26
N SER A 321 7.28 14.95 11.44
CA SER A 321 8.32 14.36 12.29
C SER A 321 9.10 13.21 11.62
N LEU A 322 8.49 12.51 10.65
CA LEU A 322 9.15 11.45 9.88
C LEU A 322 9.92 11.98 8.66
N PHE A 323 9.46 13.08 8.07
CA PHE A 323 10.06 13.70 6.89
C PHE A 323 10.15 15.22 7.12
N PRO A 324 11.22 15.68 7.80
CA PRO A 324 11.32 17.05 8.31
C PRO A 324 11.80 18.06 7.27
N ASP A 325 12.29 17.59 6.12
CA ASP A 325 12.93 18.42 5.10
C ASP A 325 11.98 18.67 3.93
N GLU A 326 11.95 19.91 3.46
CA GLU A 326 11.22 20.33 2.27
C GLU A 326 11.66 19.55 1.03
N PRO A 327 10.78 19.39 0.02
CA PRO A 327 11.16 18.88 -1.29
C PRO A 327 11.93 19.92 -2.13
N CYS A 328 12.78 20.75 -1.50
CA CYS A 328 13.65 21.71 -2.17
C CYS A 328 15.10 21.20 -2.20
N THR A 329 15.77 21.30 -3.35
CA THR A 329 17.23 21.09 -3.43
C THR A 329 18.00 22.37 -3.11
N GLU A 330 19.31 22.24 -2.82
CA GLU A 330 20.20 23.40 -2.62
C GLU A 330 20.23 24.36 -3.83
N ALA A 331 19.94 23.84 -5.04
CA ALA A 331 19.89 24.62 -6.27
C ALA A 331 18.61 25.48 -6.39
N GLN A 332 17.58 25.23 -5.58
CA GLN A 332 16.25 25.85 -5.69
C GLN A 332 16.08 26.96 -4.66
N THR A 333 16.85 28.04 -4.80
CA THR A 333 16.89 29.15 -3.82
C THR A 333 15.52 29.79 -3.54
N ALA A 334 14.66 29.96 -4.56
CA ALA A 334 13.31 30.48 -4.38
C ALA A 334 12.43 29.54 -3.54
N CYS A 335 12.54 28.22 -3.75
CA CYS A 335 11.85 27.19 -2.96
C CYS A 335 12.25 27.30 -1.49
N LEU A 336 13.55 27.27 -1.21
CA LEU A 336 14.09 27.41 0.16
C LEU A 336 13.64 28.71 0.84
N THR A 337 13.63 29.83 0.10
CA THR A 337 13.22 31.14 0.63
C THR A 337 11.74 31.19 0.99
N VAL A 338 10.90 30.46 0.27
CA VAL A 338 9.45 30.39 0.53
C VAL A 338 9.18 29.45 1.70
N ALA A 339 9.85 28.30 1.75
CA ALA A 339 9.77 27.37 2.88
C ALA A 339 10.17 28.00 4.23
N GLU A 340 11.19 28.87 4.24
CA GLU A 340 11.58 29.62 5.45
C GLU A 340 10.46 30.53 6.02
N ARG A 341 9.39 30.79 5.26
CA ARG A 341 8.28 31.67 5.64
C ARG A 341 7.00 30.92 6.02
N GLU A 342 6.98 29.60 5.86
CA GLU A 342 5.84 28.77 6.25
C GLU A 342 5.61 28.82 7.76
N LYS A 343 4.36 28.61 8.17
CA LYS A 343 4.06 28.49 9.60
C LYS A 343 4.28 27.04 10.00
N LYS A 344 4.95 26.85 11.14
CA LYS A 344 5.26 25.52 11.66
C LYS A 344 4.50 25.26 12.95
N VAL A 345 3.97 24.05 13.11
CA VAL A 345 3.47 23.56 14.39
C VAL A 345 4.65 23.38 15.34
N GLY A 346 4.55 23.99 16.54
CA GLY A 346 5.56 23.87 17.59
C GLY A 346 6.97 24.31 17.16
N ASP A 347 7.06 25.15 16.12
CA ASP A 347 8.29 25.62 15.45
C ASP A 347 9.12 24.54 14.71
N GLN A 348 8.56 23.36 14.39
CA GLN A 348 9.34 22.26 13.78
C GLN A 348 8.85 21.77 12.42
N TYR A 349 7.57 21.46 12.28
CA TYR A 349 7.01 20.80 11.09
C TYR A 349 5.65 21.42 10.72
N ASP A 350 5.21 21.21 9.49
CA ASP A 350 3.97 21.83 8.99
C ASP A 350 2.73 21.10 9.50
N ILE A 351 2.81 19.76 9.61
CA ILE A 351 1.72 18.93 10.15
C ILE A 351 2.11 18.28 11.48
N SER A 352 1.16 18.25 12.43
CA SER A 352 1.38 17.63 13.74
C SER A 352 1.31 16.11 13.70
N ASP A 353 1.93 15.44 14.68
CA ASP A 353 1.82 13.97 14.84
C ASP A 353 0.37 13.51 15.02
N LEU A 354 -0.48 14.34 15.64
CA LEU A 354 -1.90 14.03 15.81
C LEU A 354 -2.64 14.03 14.48
N GLU A 355 -2.42 15.06 13.67
CA GLU A 355 -3.04 15.16 12.33
C GLU A 355 -2.54 14.02 11.43
N MET A 356 -1.25 13.70 11.46
CA MET A 356 -0.71 12.55 10.74
C MET A 356 -1.32 11.22 11.21
N ALA A 357 -1.51 11.03 12.52
CA ALA A 357 -2.17 9.85 13.06
C ALA A 357 -3.65 9.75 12.66
N GLN A 358 -4.35 10.89 12.52
CA GLN A 358 -5.73 10.92 12.04
C GLN A 358 -5.82 10.55 10.56
N VAL A 359 -4.89 11.04 9.73
CA VAL A 359 -4.81 10.64 8.31
C VAL A 359 -4.43 9.18 8.16
N GLU A 360 -3.49 8.67 8.97
CA GLU A 360 -3.17 7.24 9.03
C GLU A 360 -4.42 6.43 9.39
N PHE A 361 -5.13 6.82 10.46
CA PHE A 361 -6.33 6.14 10.92
C PHE A 361 -7.39 6.08 9.81
N TYR A 362 -7.65 7.21 9.15
CA TYR A 362 -8.56 7.31 8.01
C TYR A 362 -8.21 6.28 6.93
N ASN A 363 -6.97 6.31 6.41
CA ASN A 363 -6.53 5.39 5.36
C ASN A 363 -6.56 3.92 5.78
N ARG A 364 -6.26 3.63 7.05
CA ARG A 364 -6.28 2.25 7.58
C ARG A 364 -7.68 1.66 7.68
N VAL A 365 -8.70 2.49 7.86
CA VAL A 365 -10.08 2.04 8.05
C VAL A 365 -11.01 2.33 6.88
N LEU A 366 -10.50 2.90 5.78
CA LEU A 366 -11.22 2.96 4.51
C LEU A 366 -11.59 1.54 4.06
N GLY A 367 -12.89 1.27 4.06
CA GLY A 367 -13.43 -0.06 3.84
C GLY A 367 -13.33 -0.51 2.38
N VAL A 368 -13.37 -1.82 2.17
CA VAL A 368 -13.28 -2.42 0.84
C VAL A 368 -14.68 -2.84 0.38
N PRO A 369 -15.15 -2.40 -0.80
CA PRO A 369 -16.44 -2.84 -1.32
C PRO A 369 -16.53 -4.35 -1.53
N ALA A 370 -17.71 -4.89 -1.32
CA ALA A 370 -18.06 -6.25 -1.67
C ALA A 370 -17.77 -6.50 -3.15
N ARG A 371 -17.25 -7.69 -3.44
CA ARG A 371 -16.92 -8.07 -4.81
C ARG A 371 -18.19 -8.10 -5.64
N ARG A 372 -18.11 -7.49 -6.83
CA ARG A 372 -19.25 -7.41 -7.75
C ARG A 372 -19.72 -8.78 -8.22
N GLY A 373 -21.03 -8.87 -8.45
CA GLY A 373 -21.76 -9.99 -9.05
C GLY A 373 -21.92 -11.22 -8.16
N PHE A 374 -21.85 -11.05 -6.84
CA PHE A 374 -22.51 -11.96 -5.91
C PHE A 374 -23.90 -11.41 -5.57
N ASP A 375 -24.95 -12.22 -5.71
CA ASP A 375 -26.31 -11.89 -5.28
C ASP A 375 -26.57 -12.49 -3.90
N SER A 376 -26.62 -11.61 -2.90
CA SER A 376 -26.83 -11.99 -1.50
C SER A 376 -28.23 -12.56 -1.22
N ASN A 377 -29.21 -12.35 -2.09
CA ASN A 377 -30.58 -12.85 -1.88
C ASN A 377 -30.70 -14.35 -2.15
N ASN A 378 -29.89 -14.88 -3.08
CA ASN A 378 -29.93 -16.29 -3.48
C ASN A 378 -28.57 -16.98 -3.38
N ALA A 379 -27.53 -16.28 -2.90
CA ALA A 379 -26.17 -16.77 -2.76
C ALA A 379 -25.61 -17.34 -4.08
N GLN A 380 -25.88 -16.65 -5.20
CA GLN A 380 -25.37 -17.02 -6.53
C GLN A 380 -24.40 -15.98 -7.07
N TRP A 381 -23.41 -16.46 -7.82
CA TRP A 381 -22.52 -15.63 -8.60
C TRP A 381 -23.06 -15.42 -10.02
N ASP A 382 -22.86 -14.22 -10.55
CA ASP A 382 -23.02 -13.95 -11.97
C ASP A 382 -22.17 -14.94 -12.79
N THR A 383 -22.79 -15.50 -13.84
CA THR A 383 -22.19 -16.60 -14.60
C THR A 383 -20.92 -16.18 -15.34
N ASN A 384 -20.84 -14.93 -15.82
CA ASN A 384 -19.64 -14.43 -16.48
C ASN A 384 -18.52 -14.16 -15.48
N ILE A 385 -18.85 -13.66 -14.29
CA ILE A 385 -17.85 -13.46 -13.23
C ILE A 385 -17.31 -14.79 -12.73
N ALA A 386 -18.17 -15.77 -12.49
CA ALA A 386 -17.75 -17.12 -12.09
C ALA A 386 -16.85 -17.77 -13.16
N ALA A 387 -17.22 -17.66 -14.44
CA ALA A 387 -16.41 -18.16 -15.55
C ALA A 387 -15.05 -17.44 -15.65
N GLY A 388 -15.05 -16.10 -15.55
CA GLY A 388 -13.83 -15.30 -15.57
C GLY A 388 -12.89 -15.62 -14.41
N ARG A 389 -13.44 -15.80 -13.20
CA ARG A 389 -12.68 -16.26 -12.03
C ARG A 389 -12.01 -17.60 -12.29
N GLN A 390 -12.74 -18.58 -12.85
CA GLN A 390 -12.17 -19.90 -13.15
C GLN A 390 -11.00 -19.83 -14.14
N GLN A 391 -11.02 -18.89 -15.10
CA GLN A 391 -9.92 -18.69 -16.06
C GLN A 391 -8.73 -17.92 -15.46
N PHE A 392 -8.93 -17.17 -14.39
CA PHE A 392 -7.87 -16.39 -13.73
C PHE A 392 -6.93 -17.26 -12.89
N PHE A 393 -7.48 -18.29 -12.23
CA PHE A 393 -6.69 -19.34 -11.58
C PHE A 393 -6.12 -20.29 -12.61
#